data_AF-A0A2S3U6U3-F1
#
_entry.id   AF-A0A2S3U6U3-F1
#
_cell.length_a   1.000
_cell.length_b   1.000
_cell.length_c   1.000
_cell.angle_alpha   90.00
_cell.angle_beta   90.00
_cell.angle_gamma   90.00
#
_symmetry.space_group_name_H-M   'P 1'
#
loop_
_entity.id
_entity.type
_entity.pdbx_description
1 polymer ?
#
loop_
_entity_poly.entity_id
_entity_poly.type
_entity_poly.pdbx_seq_one_letter_code
_entity_poly.pdbx_strand_id
1 'polypeptide(L)' 'MDYSSLLGPDRYDLAVTLAKQYHLDPSQVLFGYLQVVSQVTGGPNAAQADLHEPQVRAAINQEFDHFLKQHH' A
#
# COMPACT_ATOMS: atom_id res chain seq x y z
N MET A 1 -8.61 6.14 2.85
CA MET A 1 -7.88 6.81 1.75
C MET A 1 -7.61 5.75 0.69
N ASP A 2 -7.60 6.11 -0.59
CA ASP A 2 -7.30 5.14 -1.66
C ASP A 2 -5.83 5.28 -2.06
N TYR A 3 -5.04 4.22 -1.86
CA TYR A 3 -3.60 4.22 -2.11
C TYR A 3 -3.24 3.50 -3.43
N SER A 4 -4.22 3.08 -4.23
CA SER A 4 -3.99 2.32 -5.46
C SER A 4 -3.10 3.03 -6.48
N SER A 5 -3.01 4.36 -6.43
CA SER A 5 -2.10 5.15 -7.28
C SER A 5 -0.62 4.81 -7.05
N LEU A 6 -0.25 4.15 -5.93
CA LEU A 6 1.11 3.63 -5.70
C LEU A 6 1.50 2.47 -6.65
N LEU A 7 0.55 1.87 -7.37
CA LEU A 7 0.82 0.95 -8.49
C LEU A 7 0.82 1.65 -9.86
N GLY A 8 0.39 2.91 -9.90
CA GLY A 8 0.18 3.67 -11.12
C GLY A 8 1.42 4.45 -11.58
N PRO A 9 1.24 5.27 -12.63
CA PRO A 9 2.29 6.19 -13.09
C PRO A 9 2.64 7.26 -12.04
N ASP A 10 1.64 7.70 -11.24
CA ASP A 10 1.80 8.77 -10.25
C ASP A 10 2.33 8.28 -8.89
N ARG A 11 2.83 7.04 -8.83
CA ARG A 11 3.28 6.39 -7.59
C ARG A 11 4.35 7.18 -6.84
N TYR A 12 5.23 7.87 -7.55
CA TYR A 12 6.32 8.63 -6.94
C TYR A 12 5.81 9.88 -6.22
N ASP A 13 4.92 10.65 -6.83
CA ASP A 13 4.39 11.90 -6.25
C ASP A 13 3.55 11.62 -4.99
N LEU A 14 2.74 10.55 -5.04
CA LEU A 14 2.00 10.10 -3.86
C LEU A 14 2.96 9.59 -2.77
N ALA A 15 3.98 8.83 -3.13
CA ALA A 15 4.98 8.35 -2.16
C ALA A 15 5.72 9.50 -1.47
N VAL A 16 6.11 10.55 -2.22
CA VAL A 16 6.74 11.75 -1.67
C VAL A 16 5.79 12.49 -0.72
N THR A 17 4.51 12.58 -1.06
CA THR A 17 3.51 13.23 -0.22
C THR A 17 3.32 12.50 1.11
N LEU A 18 3.17 11.17 1.06
CA LEU A 18 3.02 10.33 2.24
C LEU A 18 4.30 10.29 3.07
N ALA A 19 5.47 10.21 2.43
CA ALA A 19 6.77 10.27 3.09
C ALA A 19 6.91 11.52 3.97
N LYS A 20 6.54 12.70 3.44
CA LYS A 20 6.55 13.95 4.21
C LYS A 20 5.57 13.94 5.38
N GLN A 21 4.35 13.41 5.16
CA GLN A 21 3.32 13.37 6.19
C GLN A 21 3.69 12.41 7.33
N TYR A 22 4.32 11.29 6.99
CA TYR A 22 4.61 10.21 7.92
C TYR A 22 6.08 10.16 8.40
N HIS A 23 6.90 11.17 8.03
CA HIS A 23 8.35 11.21 8.31
C HIS A 23 9.12 9.97 7.83
N LEU A 24 8.71 9.41 6.69
CA LEU A 24 9.32 8.25 6.05
C LEU A 24 10.15 8.66 4.82
N ASP A 25 11.00 7.75 4.35
CA ASP A 25 11.58 7.88 3.02
C ASP A 25 10.57 7.45 1.93
N PRO A 26 10.52 8.11 0.75
CA PRO A 26 9.62 7.69 -0.34
C PRO A 26 9.83 6.24 -0.78
N SER A 27 11.06 5.73 -0.68
CA SER A 27 11.37 4.32 -0.96
C SER A 27 10.69 3.38 0.04
N GLN A 28 10.67 3.71 1.35
CA GLN A 28 9.98 2.93 2.37
C GLN A 28 8.47 2.89 2.12
N VAL A 29 7.88 4.01 1.68
CA VAL A 29 6.47 4.07 1.31
C VAL A 29 6.17 3.16 0.11
N LEU A 30 6.98 3.23 -0.95
CA LEU A 30 6.80 2.39 -2.16
C LEU A 30 6.99 0.90 -1.85
N PHE A 31 8.07 0.54 -1.16
CA PHE A 31 8.34 -0.86 -0.81
C PHE A 31 7.34 -1.40 0.21
N GLY A 32 6.96 -0.60 1.21
CA GLY A 32 5.93 -0.97 2.18
C GLY A 32 4.59 -1.25 1.50
N TYR A 33 4.20 -0.46 0.51
CA TYR A 33 2.98 -0.70 -0.25
C TYR A 33 3.04 -2.02 -1.03
N LEU A 34 4.15 -2.29 -1.74
CA LEU A 34 4.34 -3.56 -2.46
C LEU A 34 4.33 -4.77 -1.52
N GLN A 35 4.90 -4.62 -0.32
CA GLN A 35 4.87 -5.66 0.71
C GLN A 35 3.43 -5.94 1.17
N VAL A 36 2.64 -4.91 1.47
CA VAL A 36 1.23 -5.08 1.85
C VAL A 36 0.43 -5.75 0.73
N VAL A 37 0.62 -5.30 -0.52
CA VAL A 37 -0.02 -5.93 -1.69
C VAL A 37 0.31 -7.42 -1.74
N SER A 38 1.59 -7.78 -1.63
CA SER A 38 2.05 -9.18 -1.64
C SER A 38 1.50 -9.99 -0.46
N GLN A 39 1.32 -9.40 0.71
CA GLN A 39 0.77 -10.09 1.88
C GLN A 39 -0.72 -10.39 1.69
N VAL A 40 -1.47 -9.42 1.15
CA VAL A 40 -2.92 -9.57 0.91
C VAL A 40 -3.21 -10.52 -0.24
N THR A 41 -2.43 -10.50 -1.33
CA THR A 41 -2.69 -11.31 -2.53
C THR A 41 -1.89 -12.62 -2.60
N GLY A 42 -0.83 -12.77 -1.79
CA GLY A 42 0.10 -13.91 -1.86
C GLY A 42 0.13 -14.83 -0.63
N GLY A 43 -0.70 -14.59 0.39
CA GLY A 43 -0.76 -15.43 1.59
C GLY A 43 -1.37 -16.83 1.37
N PRO A 44 -1.20 -17.79 2.30
CA PRO A 44 -1.75 -19.15 2.20
C PRO A 44 -3.29 -19.24 2.20
N ASN A 45 -3.97 -18.15 2.59
CA ASN A 45 -5.42 -17.97 2.46
C ASN A 45 -5.82 -17.05 1.30
N ALA A 46 -4.86 -16.54 0.53
CA ALA A 46 -5.12 -15.71 -0.63
C ALA A 46 -5.48 -16.62 -1.80
N ALA A 47 -6.77 -16.94 -1.92
CA ALA A 47 -7.31 -17.33 -3.22
C ALA A 47 -6.99 -16.18 -4.17
N GLN A 48 -6.04 -16.38 -5.10
CA GLN A 48 -5.55 -15.43 -6.12
C GLN A 48 -6.38 -14.14 -6.16
N ALA A 49 -6.09 -13.24 -5.23
CA ALA A 49 -7.02 -12.18 -4.92
C ALA A 49 -6.85 -11.10 -5.98
N ASP A 50 -7.87 -10.90 -6.81
CA ASP A 50 -7.78 -9.94 -7.90
C ASP A 50 -7.72 -8.51 -7.30
N LEU A 51 -6.68 -7.76 -7.68
CA LEU A 51 -6.49 -6.37 -7.26
C LEU A 51 -7.63 -5.46 -7.73
N HIS A 52 -8.43 -5.88 -8.70
CA HIS A 52 -9.63 -5.18 -9.14
C HIS A 52 -10.82 -5.38 -8.20
N GLU A 53 -10.79 -6.38 -7.32
CA GLU A 53 -11.86 -6.60 -6.36
C GLU A 53 -11.88 -5.51 -5.27
N PRO A 54 -13.04 -4.88 -5.00
CA PRO A 54 -13.14 -3.80 -4.03
C PRO A 54 -12.75 -4.23 -2.61
N GLN A 55 -13.02 -5.49 -2.25
CA GLN A 55 -12.65 -6.07 -0.96
C GLN A 55 -11.14 -6.21 -0.79
N VAL A 56 -10.42 -6.60 -1.84
CA VAL A 56 -8.96 -6.74 -1.84
C VAL A 56 -8.31 -5.36 -1.72
N ARG A 57 -8.80 -4.38 -2.49
CA ARG A 57 -8.34 -2.99 -2.40
C ARG A 57 -8.58 -2.39 -1.03
N ALA A 58 -9.74 -2.66 -0.42
CA ALA A 58 -10.04 -2.20 0.94
C ALA A 58 -9.07 -2.81 1.97
N ALA A 59 -8.78 -4.10 1.88
CA ALA A 59 -7.80 -4.77 2.74
C ALA A 59 -6.39 -4.19 2.57
N ILE A 60 -5.93 -3.98 1.33
CA ILE A 60 -4.63 -3.33 1.05
C ILE A 60 -4.59 -1.93 1.64
N ASN A 61 -5.65 -1.13 1.44
CA ASN A 61 -5.70 0.23 1.95
C ASN A 61 -5.67 0.28 3.49
N GLN A 62 -6.34 -0.66 4.16
CA GLN A 62 -6.36 -0.76 5.61
C GLN A 62 -4.98 -1.16 6.18
N GLU A 63 -4.38 -2.23 5.64
CA GLU A 63 -3.08 -2.71 6.10
C GLU A 63 -1.96 -1.69 5.81
N PHE A 64 -2.04 -0.99 4.69
CA PHE A 64 -1.07 0.05 4.37
C PHE A 64 -1.23 1.31 5.24
N ASP A 65 -2.46 1.71 5.57
CA ASP A 65 -2.70 2.79 6.53
C ASP A 65 -2.14 2.43 7.91
N HIS A 66 -2.25 1.16 8.32
CA HIS A 66 -1.64 0.66 9.55
C HIS A 66 -0.12 0.74 9.49
N PHE A 67 0.50 0.29 8.40
CA PHE A 67 1.94 0.42 8.17
C PHE A 67 2.41 1.87 8.33
N LEU A 68 1.76 2.83 7.67
CA LEU A 68 2.13 4.25 7.74
C LEU A 68 2.06 4.79 9.17
N LYS A 69 1.04 4.39 9.95
CA LYS A 69 0.85 4.85 11.33
C LYS A 69 1.78 4.20 12.34
N GLN A 70 2.25 2.97 12.09
CA GLN A 70 3.23 2.30 12.96
C GLN A 70 4.63 2.90 12.83
N HIS A 71 4.91 3.54 11.70
CA HIS A 71 6.21 4.15 11.41
C HIS A 71 6.26 5.68 11.65
N HIS A 72 5.24 6.25 12.29
CA HIS A 72 5.14 7.67 12.66
C HIS A 72 5.62 7.95 14.09
#